data_AF-A0A1I1PVY8-F1
#
_entry.id   AF-A0A1I1PVY8-F1
#
_cell.length_a   1.000
_cell.length_b   1.000
_cell.length_c   1.000
_cell.angle_alpha   90.00
_cell.angle_beta   90.00
_cell.angle_gamma   90.00
#
_symmetry.space_group_name_H-M   'P 1'
#
loop_
_entity.id
_entity.type
_entity.pdbx_description
1 polymer ?
#
loop_
_entity_poly.entity_id
_entity_poly.type
_entity_poly.pdbx_seq_one_letter_code
_entity_poly.pdbx_strand_id
1 'polypeptide(L)'
;MKAELIAAIKDKYNSYITYLIYNYRGREYMITAYNNGYSESLSSQHRYEQQQIDRELEKQNQPEAYTGEVEKALDMLYDIWEQ
;
A
#
# COMPACT_ATOMS: atom_id res chain seq x y z
N MET A 1 6.20 3.12 13.06
CA MET A 1 5.85 4.48 12.56
C MET A 1 4.38 4.72 12.90
N LYS A 2 3.92 5.96 13.12
CA LYS A 2 2.49 6.24 13.37
C LYS A 2 1.86 6.78 12.09
N ALA A 3 0.58 6.47 11.86
CA ALA A 3 -0.16 7.08 10.76
C ALA A 3 -0.52 8.53 11.09
N GLU A 4 -0.50 9.38 10.07
CA GLU A 4 -0.77 10.81 10.17
C GLU A 4 -2.11 11.12 9.50
N LEU A 5 -3.00 11.82 10.20
CA LEU A 5 -4.29 12.22 9.62
C LEU A 5 -4.04 13.38 8.64
N ILE A 6 -4.48 13.19 7.39
CA ILE A 6 -4.39 14.21 6.34
C ILE A 6 -5.69 15.00 6.27
N ALA A 7 -6.83 14.30 6.22
CA ALA A 7 -8.12 14.93 6.00
C ALA A 7 -9.26 14.15 6.66
N ALA A 8 -10.31 14.89 7.03
CA ALA A 8 -11.57 14.34 7.50
C ALA A 8 -12.71 14.91 6.65
N ILE A 9 -13.43 14.04 5.97
CA ILE A 9 -14.50 14.40 5.02
C ILE A 9 -15.81 13.83 5.56
N LYS A 10 -16.72 14.71 5.96
CA LYS A 10 -18.07 14.30 6.33
C LYS A 10 -18.86 13.94 5.09
N ASP A 11 -19.59 12.83 5.14
CA ASP A 11 -20.48 12.48 4.04
C ASP A 11 -21.64 13.50 3.96
N LYS A 12 -21.97 13.91 2.74
CA LYS A 12 -22.98 14.95 2.47
C LYS A 12 -24.40 14.46 2.73
N TYR A 13 -24.65 13.17 2.54
CA TYR A 13 -25.98 12.55 2.57
C TYR A 13 -26.21 11.73 3.85
N ASN A 14 -25.14 11.34 4.54
CA ASN A 14 -25.18 10.55 5.76
C ASN A 14 -24.32 11.16 6.88
N SER A 15 -24.97 11.86 7.80
CA SER A 15 -24.30 12.52 8.94
C SER A 15 -23.60 11.56 9.91
N TYR A 16 -23.85 10.26 9.82
CA TYR A 16 -23.19 9.25 10.65
C TYR A 16 -21.85 8.80 10.08
N ILE A 17 -21.48 9.23 8.87
CA ILE A 17 -20.28 8.80 8.17
C ILE A 17 -19.28 9.95 8.10
N THR A 18 -18.06 9.69 8.56
CA THR A 18 -16.90 10.54 8.29
C THR A 18 -15.79 9.69 7.71
N TYR A 19 -15.34 10.03 6.51
CA TYR A 19 -14.16 9.45 5.88
C TYR A 19 -12.92 10.12 6.44
N LEU A 20 -11.98 9.33 6.92
CA LEU A 20 -10.71 9.80 7.48
C LEU A 20 -9.58 9.29 6.58
N ILE A 21 -8.80 10.22 6.02
CA ILE A 21 -7.68 9.93 5.13
C ILE A 21 -6.39 10.06 5.93
N TYR A 22 -5.56 9.02 5.88
CA TYR A 22 -4.31 8.92 6.61
C TYR A 22 -3.14 8.64 5.69
N ASN A 23 -1.96 9.14 6.06
CA ASN A 23 -0.68 8.72 5.50
C ASN A 23 0.01 7.73 6.45
N TYR A 24 0.57 6.65 5.92
CA TYR A 24 1.44 5.73 6.63
C TYR A 24 2.56 5.26 5.73
N ARG A 25 3.81 5.49 6.14
CA ARG A 25 5.02 5.13 5.38
C ARG A 25 5.02 5.65 3.93
N GLY A 26 4.45 6.83 3.69
CA GLY A 26 4.36 7.43 2.36
C GLY A 26 3.24 6.85 1.49
N ARG A 27 2.34 6.03 2.03
CA ARG A 27 1.12 5.54 1.37
C ARG A 27 -0.11 6.15 2.02
N GLU A 28 -1.06 6.61 1.21
CA GLU A 28 -2.34 7.12 1.68
C GLU A 28 -3.39 6.01 1.71
N TYR A 29 -4.22 6.00 2.75
CA TYR A 29 -5.36 5.10 2.86
C TYR A 29 -6.53 5.79 3.58
N MET A 30 -7.73 5.25 3.41
CA MET A 30 -8.96 5.81 3.96
C MET A 30 -9.62 4.82 4.90
N ILE A 31 -10.05 5.29 6.07
CA ILE A 31 -10.92 4.54 6.98
C ILE A 31 -12.23 5.30 7.19
N THR A 32 -13.27 4.58 7.58
CA THR A 32 -14.60 5.16 7.78
C THR A 32 -15.00 5.13 9.24
N ALA A 33 -15.22 6.32 9.81
CA ALA A 33 -15.81 6.48 11.12
C ALA A 33 -17.33 6.47 11.01
N TYR A 34 -17.96 5.41 11.52
CA TYR A 34 -19.40 5.35 11.66
C TYR A 34 -19.80 5.68 13.11
N ASN A 35 -20.66 6.67 13.28
CA ASN A 35 -21.22 7.04 14.58
C ASN A 35 -22.49 6.25 14.92
N ASN A 36 -22.55 4.96 14.56
CA ASN A 36 -23.75 4.12 14.72
C ASN A 36 -23.59 2.99 15.75
N GLY A 37 -22.39 2.78 16.31
CA GLY A 37 -22.12 1.80 17.37
C GLY A 37 -22.12 0.32 16.94
N TYR A 38 -22.42 0.00 15.69
CA TYR A 38 -22.45 -1.37 15.14
C TYR A 38 -21.35 -1.63 14.10
N SER A 39 -20.52 -0.63 13.81
CA SER A 39 -19.47 -0.72 12.80
C SER A 39 -18.16 -1.28 13.36
N GLU A 40 -17.30 -1.71 12.44
CA GLU A 40 -15.92 -2.02 12.75
C GLU A 40 -15.21 -0.84 13.44
N SER A 41 -14.35 -1.14 14.41
CA SER A 41 -13.61 -0.11 15.14
C SER A 41 -12.60 0.59 14.24
N LEU A 42 -12.32 1.88 14.48
CA LEU A 42 -11.26 2.58 13.75
C LEU A 42 -9.88 1.91 13.93
N SER A 43 -9.65 1.33 15.12
CA SER A 43 -8.40 0.63 15.44
C SER A 43 -8.17 -0.60 14.55
N SER A 44 -9.22 -1.38 14.29
CA SER A 44 -9.11 -2.57 13.45
C SER A 44 -8.97 -2.21 11.97
N GLN A 45 -9.70 -1.19 11.49
CA GLN A 45 -9.52 -0.63 10.15
C GLN A 45 -8.07 -0.15 9.94
N HIS A 46 -7.50 0.61 10.89
CA HIS A 46 -6.10 1.01 10.86
C HIS A 46 -5.15 -0.18 10.78
N ARG A 47 -5.35 -1.19 11.63
CA ARG A 47 -4.48 -2.37 11.67
C ARG A 47 -4.51 -3.12 10.35
N TYR A 48 -5.69 -3.27 9.75
CA TYR A 48 -5.86 -3.95 8.47
C TYR A 48 -5.10 -3.21 7.35
N GLU A 49 -5.35 -1.92 7.18
CA GLU A 49 -4.74 -1.11 6.12
C GLU A 49 -3.21 -1.02 6.26
N GLN A 50 -2.73 -0.76 7.48
CA GLN A 50 -1.28 -0.72 7.75
C GLN A 50 -0.61 -2.06 7.48
N GLN A 51 -1.27 -3.18 7.81
CA GLN A 51 -0.73 -4.51 7.52
C GLN A 51 -0.65 -4.78 6.02
N GLN A 52 -1.62 -4.33 5.21
CA GLN A 52 -1.53 -4.46 3.76
C GLN A 52 -0.38 -3.63 3.20
N ILE A 53 -0.25 -2.37 3.64
CA ILE A 53 0.86 -1.49 3.24
C ILE A 53 2.21 -2.12 3.61
N ASP A 54 2.34 -2.66 4.81
CA ASP A 54 3.59 -3.29 5.25
C ASP A 54 3.93 -4.51 4.38
N ARG A 55 2.95 -5.35 4.04
CA ARG A 55 3.16 -6.50 3.13
C ARG A 55 3.55 -6.09 1.71
N GLU A 56 2.95 -5.03 1.18
CA GLU A 56 3.29 -4.52 -0.15
C GLU A 56 4.71 -3.96 -0.19
N LEU A 57 5.09 -3.21 0.85
CA LEU A 57 6.45 -2.70 0.98
C LEU A 57 7.46 -3.83 1.17
N GLU A 58 7.13 -4.89 1.91
CA GLU A 58 7.99 -6.07 2.02
C GLU A 58 8.20 -6.74 0.66
N LYS A 59 7.14 -6.93 -0.13
CA LYS A 59 7.25 -7.50 -1.49
C LYS A 59 8.09 -6.64 -2.43
N GLN A 60 7.93 -5.31 -2.38
CA GLN A 60 8.72 -4.38 -3.20
C GLN A 60 10.21 -4.39 -2.84
N ASN A 61 10.54 -4.69 -1.58
CA ASN A 61 11.92 -4.76 -1.11
C ASN A 61 12.53 -6.15 -1.25
N GLN A 62 11.79 -7.14 -1.77
CA GLN A 62 12.39 -8.43 -2.09
C GLN A 62 13.16 -8.29 -3.40
N PRO A 63 14.49 -8.53 -3.39
CA PRO A 63 15.24 -8.58 -4.63
C PRO A 63 14.65 -9.70 -5.49
N GLU A 64 14.50 -9.42 -6.79
CA GLU A 64 14.12 -10.46 -7.74
C GLU A 64 15.14 -11.61 -7.62
N ALA A 65 14.63 -12.84 -7.60
CA ALA A 65 15.51 -14.00 -7.54
C ALA A 65 16.43 -13.97 -8.75
N TYR A 66 17.74 -14.08 -8.52
CA TYR A 66 18.72 -14.17 -9.58
C TYR A 66 18.42 -15.40 -10.46
N THR A 67 18.03 -15.18 -11.72
CA THR A 67 17.68 -16.25 -12.66
C THR A 67 18.81 -16.61 -13.62
N GLY A 68 19.84 -15.79 -13.73
CA GLY A 68 20.90 -15.95 -14.75
C GLY A 68 20.42 -15.66 -16.19
N GLU A 69 19.17 -15.24 -16.39
CA GLU A 69 18.61 -14.98 -17.72
C GLU A 69 19.14 -13.68 -18.32
N VAL A 70 19.48 -12.70 -17.48
CA VAL A 70 20.07 -11.43 -17.90
C VAL A 70 21.47 -11.67 -18.49
N GLU A 71 22.31 -12.47 -17.83
CA GLU A 71 23.62 -12.85 -18.36
C GLU A 71 23.48 -13.59 -19.70
N LYS A 72 22.57 -14.56 -19.79
CA LYS A 72 22.33 -15.30 -21.05
C LYS A 72 21.88 -14.38 -22.18
N ALA A 73 21.02 -13.40 -21.89
CA ALA A 73 20.57 -12.44 -22.91
C ALA A 73 21.71 -11.52 -23.37
N LEU A 74 22.60 -11.13 -22.45
CA LEU A 74 23.79 -10.34 -22.77
C LEU A 74 24.79 -11.13 -23.61
N ASP A 75 25.06 -12.40 -23.24
CA ASP A 75 25.94 -13.29 -24.00
C ASP A 75 25.43 -13.45 -25.44
N MET A 76 24.12 -13.71 -25.62
CA MET A 76 23.51 -13.80 -26.95
C MET A 76 23.61 -12.50 -27.75
N LEU A 77 23.51 -11.34 -27.10
CA LEU A 77 23.65 -10.04 -27.75
C LEU A 77 25.09 -9.83 -28.26
N TYR A 78 26.09 -10.18 -27.45
CA TYR A 78 27.50 -10.11 -27.82
C TYR A 78 27.81 -11.02 -29.02
N ASP A 79 27.31 -12.26 -29.00
CA ASP A 79 27.49 -13.21 -30.10
C ASP A 79 26.92 -12.72 -31.44
N ILE A 80 25.83 -11.93 -31.40
CA ILE A 80 25.23 -11.31 -32.59
C ILE A 80 26.05 -10.11 -33.06
N TRP A 81 26.63 -9.34 -32.13
CA TRP A 81 27.34 -8.11 -32.45
C TRP A 81 28.76 -8.34 -32.99
N GLU A 82 29.39 -9.48 -32.66
CA GLU A 82 30.69 -9.88 -33.21
C GLU A 82 30.62 -10.60 -34.58
N GLN A 83 29.43 -10.79 -35.16
CA GLN A 83 29.21 -11.31 -36.53
C GLN A 83 29.13 -10.19 -37.58
#